data_AF-A0A2E2C8W0-F1
#
_entry.id   AF-A0A2E2C8W0-F1
#
_cell.length_a   1.000
_cell.length_b   1.000
_cell.length_c   1.000
_cell.angle_alpha   90.00
_cell.angle_beta   90.00
_cell.angle_gamma   90.00
#
_symmetry.space_group_name_H-M   'P 1'
#
loop_
_entity.id
_entity.type
_entity.pdbx_description
1 polymer ?
#
loop_
_entity_poly.entity_id
_entity_poly.type
_entity_poly.pdbx_seq_one_letter_code
_entity_poly.pdbx_strand_id
1 'polypeptide(L)'
;MNNIRIFTRNEFSDSLGFSDRSEPAVESAVPSPWGVARLIRREVRRKAIVTRRELGCVIEPFFSAASFDGDTGRIIQKVADRMVEVGELADLKVENQRGYSAMPSRWIKLQENIAVLLGTTATETHRFSPFHTNQFLRRFHPSDKIIADLSRIGVSEQSFEDWLGKPEWKQFVNPSQEIVSLEGLLDLYINRLDTEGSPLSLNTTNILAVDHRPGDFFGSKLKPKNSRWVSCNQLDEGIYVGAQLGQNENHWIPLLIRIQNDACRSLELHFRNDATANIDLRNWLLIALGVRNQQKEVIILDHEASKLQCTFPIPLGIQKILYLIGEPTEKWQQYVVVNTVLTGSLLSRCIPEIRVQ
;
A
#
# COMPACT_ATOMS: atom_id res chain seq x y z
N MET A 1 30.87 32.51 16.36
CA MET A 1 29.82 33.20 15.57
C MET A 1 29.30 32.21 14.55
N ASN A 2 28.03 31.78 14.67
CA ASN A 2 27.43 30.93 13.64
C ASN A 2 27.21 31.78 12.40
N ASN A 3 27.89 31.46 11.29
CA ASN A 3 27.62 32.07 9.99
C ASN A 3 26.16 31.80 9.62
N ILE A 4 25.32 32.84 9.65
CA ILE A 4 23.97 32.78 9.12
C ILE A 4 24.11 32.64 7.61
N ARG A 5 23.78 31.46 7.06
CA ARG A 5 23.71 31.24 5.61
C ARG A 5 22.36 31.74 5.12
N ILE A 6 22.40 32.68 4.18
CA ILE A 6 21.22 33.12 3.43
C ILE A 6 21.09 32.19 2.23
N PHE A 7 19.93 31.56 2.09
CA PHE A 7 19.62 30.69 0.95
C PHE A 7 18.68 31.44 0.00
N THR A 8 18.90 31.31 -1.31
CA THR A 8 17.84 31.58 -2.28
C THR A 8 16.73 30.53 -2.14
N ARG A 9 15.54 30.81 -2.69
CA ARG A 9 14.40 29.88 -2.65
C ARG A 9 14.77 28.48 -3.15
N ASN A 10 15.46 28.41 -4.29
CA ASN A 10 15.84 27.13 -4.90
C ASN A 10 16.88 26.42 -4.05
N GLU A 11 17.90 27.13 -3.54
CA GLU A 11 18.89 26.53 -2.65
C GLU A 11 18.27 26.04 -1.34
N PHE A 12 17.25 26.73 -0.82
CA PHE A 12 16.51 26.29 0.37
C PHE A 12 15.71 25.02 0.09
N SER A 13 14.95 24.99 -1.01
CA SER A 13 14.20 23.81 -1.47
C SER A 13 15.12 22.60 -1.70
N ASP A 14 16.24 22.81 -2.38
CA ASP A 14 17.29 21.82 -2.63
C ASP A 14 17.91 21.31 -1.32
N SER A 15 18.18 22.20 -0.36
CA SER A 15 18.77 21.82 0.92
C SER A 15 17.87 20.90 1.74
N LEU A 16 16.56 21.03 1.59
CA LEU A 16 15.55 20.20 2.25
C LEU A 16 15.25 18.93 1.45
N GLY A 17 15.61 18.88 0.17
CA GLY A 17 15.30 17.77 -0.74
C GLY A 17 13.84 17.79 -1.20
N PHE A 18 13.25 18.98 -1.32
CA PHE A 18 11.89 19.14 -1.86
C PHE A 18 11.87 19.24 -3.39
N SER A 19 12.95 19.72 -3.99
CA SER A 19 13.16 19.76 -5.43
C SER A 19 13.66 18.40 -5.94
N ASP A 20 13.08 18.00 -7.06
CA ASP A 20 13.53 16.80 -7.75
C ASP A 20 14.79 17.10 -8.58
N ARG A 21 15.81 16.25 -8.47
CA ARG A 21 17.00 16.34 -9.33
C ARG A 21 16.86 15.50 -10.60
N SER A 22 15.79 14.71 -10.73
CA SER A 22 15.67 13.69 -11.77
C SER A 22 14.84 14.08 -12.99
N GLU A 23 14.10 15.20 -12.96
CA GLU A 23 13.37 15.72 -14.12
C GLU A 23 13.63 17.23 -14.32
N PRO A 24 13.71 17.73 -15.57
CA PRO A 24 13.75 19.16 -15.83
C PRO A 24 12.48 19.79 -15.24
N ALA A 25 12.66 20.93 -14.56
CA ALA A 25 11.65 21.65 -13.80
C ALA A 25 10.34 21.89 -14.56
N VAL A 26 9.49 20.87 -14.62
CA VAL A 26 8.04 21.07 -14.68
C VAL A 26 7.70 21.65 -13.32
N GLU A 27 6.95 22.73 -13.30
CA GLU A 27 6.45 23.41 -12.10
C GLU A 27 5.65 22.42 -11.23
N SER A 28 6.32 21.55 -10.47
CA SER A 28 5.64 20.69 -9.53
C SER A 28 5.30 21.55 -8.33
N ALA A 29 4.05 22.00 -8.28
CA ALA A 29 3.46 22.66 -7.12
C ALA A 29 3.39 21.75 -5.87
N VAL A 30 4.04 20.58 -5.89
CA VAL A 30 4.00 19.56 -4.85
C VAL A 30 5.43 19.21 -4.42
N PRO A 31 5.76 19.28 -3.11
CA PRO A 31 7.08 18.93 -2.61
C PRO A 31 7.37 17.43 -2.75
N SER A 32 8.63 17.10 -3.05
CA SER A 32 9.07 15.70 -3.13
C SER A 32 8.80 14.95 -1.81
N PRO A 33 8.18 13.75 -1.85
CA PRO A 33 7.99 12.88 -0.69
C PRO A 33 9.28 12.58 0.09
N TRP A 34 10.44 12.61 -0.58
CA TRP A 34 11.74 12.45 0.04
C TRP A 34 12.02 13.51 1.11
N GLY A 35 11.87 14.79 0.75
CA GLY A 35 12.06 15.92 1.65
C GLY A 35 11.02 15.95 2.77
N VAL A 36 9.77 15.64 2.45
CA VAL A 36 8.68 15.54 3.45
C VAL A 36 9.00 14.44 4.48
N ALA A 37 9.35 13.23 4.03
CA ALA A 37 9.71 12.13 4.92
C ALA A 37 10.95 12.43 5.75
N ARG A 38 11.93 13.17 5.21
CA ARG A 38 13.11 13.63 5.97
C ARG A 38 12.71 14.53 7.15
N LEU A 39 11.78 15.46 6.94
CA LEU A 39 11.28 16.32 8.02
C LEU A 39 10.47 15.52 9.04
N ILE A 40 9.59 14.61 8.58
CA ILE A 40 8.84 13.71 9.48
C ILE A 40 9.80 12.89 10.35
N ARG A 41 10.83 12.24 9.75
CA ARG A 41 11.85 11.48 10.50
C ARG A 41 12.54 12.34 11.54
N ARG A 42 12.88 13.59 11.20
CA ARG A 42 13.56 14.52 12.12
C ARG A 42 12.69 14.82 13.34
N GLU A 43 11.41 15.06 13.14
CA GLU A 43 10.50 15.44 14.22
C GLU A 43 10.08 14.22 15.06
N VAL A 44 9.75 13.10 14.43
CA VAL A 44 9.40 11.86 15.15
C VAL A 44 10.59 11.28 15.91
N ARG A 45 11.83 11.49 15.46
CA ARG A 45 13.03 11.07 16.23
C ARG A 45 13.18 11.80 17.57
N ARG A 46 12.67 13.04 17.68
CA ARG A 46 12.88 13.91 18.85
C ARG A 46 11.84 13.71 19.95
N LYS A 47 10.72 13.05 19.64
CA LYS A 47 9.57 12.92 20.52
C LYS A 47 9.11 11.46 20.55
N ALA A 48 8.56 11.02 21.68
CA ALA A 48 8.01 9.66 21.78
C ALA A 48 6.83 9.46 20.81
N ILE A 49 5.95 10.46 20.72
CA ILE A 49 4.78 10.49 19.83
C ILE A 49 4.64 11.91 19.27
N VAL A 50 4.34 12.03 17.99
CA VAL A 50 4.03 13.29 17.32
C VAL A 50 2.64 13.22 16.71
N THR A 51 1.74 14.07 17.17
CA THR A 51 0.37 14.12 16.61
C THR A 51 0.38 14.64 15.18
N ARG A 52 -0.67 14.32 14.42
CA ARG A 52 -0.86 14.87 13.04
C ARG A 52 -0.81 16.39 13.01
N ARG A 53 -1.45 17.04 14.00
CA ARG A 53 -1.46 18.50 14.13
C ARG A 53 -0.07 19.06 14.37
N GLU A 54 0.71 18.45 15.26
CA GLU A 54 2.08 18.88 15.53
C GLU A 54 2.99 18.72 14.31
N LEU A 55 2.86 17.62 13.56
CA LEU A 55 3.60 17.46 12.30
C LEU A 55 3.27 18.59 11.32
N GLY A 56 1.98 18.92 11.15
CA GLY A 56 1.54 20.06 10.33
C GLY A 56 2.20 21.36 10.78
N CYS A 57 2.03 21.74 12.05
CA CYS A 57 2.58 22.98 12.60
C CYS A 57 4.11 23.12 12.43
N VAL A 58 4.86 22.01 12.48
CA VAL A 58 6.32 22.05 12.35
C VAL A 58 6.77 22.03 10.88
N ILE A 59 6.07 21.32 10.00
CA ILE A 59 6.52 21.08 8.63
C ILE A 59 5.98 22.13 7.65
N GLU A 60 4.75 22.60 7.81
CA GLU A 60 4.09 23.58 6.92
C GLU A 60 4.88 24.89 6.71
N PRO A 61 5.56 25.46 7.73
CA PRO A 61 6.39 26.65 7.52
C PRO A 61 7.52 26.42 6.50
N PHE A 62 8.07 25.20 6.39
CA PHE A 62 9.09 24.87 5.40
C PHE A 62 8.53 24.85 3.98
N PHE A 63 7.28 24.44 3.81
CA PHE A 63 6.62 24.40 2.50
C PHE A 63 6.29 25.82 2.04
N SER A 64 5.79 26.65 2.96
CA SER A 64 5.53 28.07 2.72
C SER A 64 6.81 28.81 2.32
N ALA A 65 7.92 28.56 3.02
CA ALA A 65 9.22 29.16 2.71
C ALA A 65 9.81 28.68 1.37
N ALA A 66 9.48 27.46 0.92
CA ALA A 66 9.83 26.96 -0.41
C ALA A 66 8.81 27.37 -1.51
N SER A 67 7.73 28.06 -1.12
CA SER A 67 6.58 28.48 -1.94
C SER A 67 5.91 27.32 -2.67
N PHE A 68 5.61 26.26 -1.92
CA PHE A 68 4.64 25.25 -2.34
C PHE A 68 3.24 25.68 -1.88
N ASP A 69 2.38 26.00 -2.85
CA ASP A 69 0.99 26.40 -2.61
C ASP A 69 0.07 25.20 -2.83
N GLY A 70 -0.48 24.63 -1.75
CA GLY A 70 -1.33 23.44 -1.81
C GLY A 70 -1.78 22.95 -0.43
N ASP A 71 -2.54 21.86 -0.41
CA ASP A 71 -2.96 21.20 0.84
C ASP A 71 -1.79 20.44 1.48
N THR A 72 -0.92 21.21 2.14
CA THR A 72 0.30 20.75 2.79
C THR A 72 0.02 19.70 3.85
N GLY A 73 -1.06 19.87 4.62
CA GLY A 73 -1.50 18.91 5.64
C GLY A 73 -1.81 17.55 5.04
N ARG A 74 -2.54 17.50 3.93
CA ARG A 74 -2.83 16.25 3.21
C ARG A 74 -1.58 15.60 2.66
N ILE A 75 -0.60 16.37 2.17
CA ILE A 75 0.67 15.82 1.66
C ILE A 75 1.48 15.20 2.80
N ILE A 76 1.63 15.92 3.92
CA ILE A 76 2.33 15.42 5.12
C ILE A 76 1.67 14.13 5.60
N GLN A 77 0.34 14.11 5.70
CA GLN A 77 -0.39 12.93 6.14
C GLN A 77 -0.20 11.75 5.15
N LYS A 78 -0.31 11.98 3.84
CA LYS A 78 -0.11 10.94 2.83
C LYS A 78 1.27 10.30 2.92
N VAL A 79 2.32 11.09 3.14
CA VAL A 79 3.69 10.57 3.30
C VAL A 79 3.84 9.83 4.63
N ALA A 80 3.31 10.39 5.73
CA ALA A 80 3.36 9.73 7.03
C ALA A 80 2.62 8.38 7.03
N ASP A 81 1.43 8.32 6.45
CA ASP A 81 0.64 7.08 6.35
C ASP A 81 1.38 6.04 5.48
N ARG A 82 2.04 6.43 4.38
CA ARG A 82 2.93 5.53 3.60
C ARG A 82 4.13 5.03 4.41
N MET A 83 4.70 5.88 5.27
CA MET A 83 5.79 5.47 6.17
C MET A 83 5.29 4.48 7.25
N VAL A 84 4.03 4.59 7.68
CA VAL A 84 3.39 3.61 8.57
C VAL A 84 3.17 2.28 7.84
N GLU A 85 2.64 2.31 6.61
CA GLU A 85 2.36 1.11 5.80
C GLU A 85 3.62 0.22 5.64
N VAL A 86 4.79 0.82 5.39
CA VAL A 86 6.07 0.08 5.28
C VAL A 86 6.73 -0.25 6.62
N GLY A 87 6.17 0.23 7.74
CA GLY A 87 6.68 0.01 9.09
C GLY A 87 7.90 0.86 9.45
N GLU A 88 8.11 1.99 8.79
CA GLU A 88 9.10 3.00 9.19
C GLU A 88 8.61 3.82 10.40
N LEU A 89 7.29 4.05 10.47
CA LEU A 89 6.60 4.66 11.61
C LEU A 89 5.55 3.70 12.18
N ALA A 90 5.19 3.91 13.45
CA ALA A 90 4.00 3.33 14.05
C ALA A 90 2.90 4.38 14.13
N ASP A 91 1.67 4.00 13.82
CA ASP A 91 0.49 4.80 14.12
C ASP A 91 -0.06 4.37 15.48
N LEU A 92 -0.04 5.30 16.43
CA LEU A 92 -0.41 5.05 17.82
C LEU A 92 -1.61 5.90 18.20
N LYS A 93 -2.55 5.27 18.91
CA LYS A 93 -3.64 5.96 19.60
C LYS A 93 -3.33 5.96 21.09
N VAL A 94 -3.07 7.13 21.65
CA VAL A 94 -2.88 7.32 23.10
C VAL A 94 -4.01 8.23 23.59
N GLU A 95 -4.84 7.68 24.47
CA GLU A 95 -6.07 8.32 24.95
C GLU A 95 -6.95 8.80 23.78
N ASN A 96 -7.15 10.11 23.67
CA ASN A 96 -7.96 10.77 22.65
C ASN A 96 -7.14 11.32 21.47
N GLN A 97 -5.83 11.03 21.40
CA GLN A 97 -4.95 11.54 20.36
C GLN A 97 -4.38 10.40 19.51
N ARG A 98 -4.30 10.64 18.20
CA ARG A 98 -3.66 9.77 17.22
C ARG A 98 -2.40 10.46 16.70
N GLY A 99 -1.28 9.74 16.69
CA GLY A 99 0.01 10.28 16.31
C GLY A 99 0.96 9.21 15.83
N TYR A 100 2.14 9.65 15.38
CA TYR A 100 3.16 8.79 14.83
C TYR A 100 4.32 8.64 15.82
N SER A 101 4.87 7.44 15.90
CA SER A 101 6.08 7.14 16.68
C SER A 101 7.14 6.48 15.80
N ALA A 102 8.40 6.62 16.19
CA ALA A 102 9.50 5.99 15.48
C ALA A 102 9.48 4.48 15.72
N MET A 103 9.52 3.71 14.65
CA MET A 103 9.82 2.28 14.77
C MET A 103 11.33 2.07 14.96
N PRO A 104 11.75 0.98 15.62
CA PRO A 104 13.16 0.60 15.70
C PRO A 104 13.79 0.58 14.31
N SER A 105 14.98 1.18 14.20
CA SER A 105 15.68 1.24 12.92
C SER A 105 16.28 -0.11 12.57
N ARG A 106 16.09 -0.50 11.32
CA ARG A 106 16.55 -1.78 10.76
C ARG A 106 16.72 -1.63 9.26
N TRP A 107 17.54 -2.48 8.67
CA TRP A 107 17.62 -2.58 7.22
C TRP A 107 17.17 -3.96 6.75
N ILE A 108 16.57 -4.00 5.56
CA ILE A 108 16.04 -5.21 4.96
C ILE A 108 16.78 -5.42 3.66
N LYS A 109 17.43 -6.58 3.52
CA LYS A 109 18.02 -7.01 2.26
C LYS A 109 16.90 -7.45 1.33
N LEU A 110 16.77 -6.78 0.18
CA LEU A 110 15.87 -7.23 -0.89
C LEU A 110 16.60 -8.19 -1.82
N GLN A 111 17.87 -7.87 -2.13
CA GLN A 111 18.80 -8.69 -2.91
C GLN A 111 20.26 -8.38 -2.52
N GLU A 112 21.23 -9.06 -3.16
CA GLU A 112 22.66 -8.81 -2.96
C GLU A 112 23.04 -7.33 -3.06
N ASN A 113 22.50 -6.60 -4.03
CA ASN A 113 22.89 -5.22 -4.30
C ASN A 113 21.82 -4.19 -3.92
N ILE A 114 20.70 -4.60 -3.31
CA ILE A 114 19.61 -3.67 -2.99
C ILE A 114 19.09 -3.96 -1.58
N ALA A 115 19.13 -2.94 -0.73
CA ALA A 115 18.59 -2.94 0.61
C ALA A 115 17.79 -1.67 0.90
N VAL A 116 16.89 -1.74 1.88
CA VAL A 116 16.08 -0.60 2.35
C VAL A 116 16.33 -0.36 3.83
N LEU A 117 16.54 0.89 4.21
CA LEU A 117 16.68 1.31 5.60
C LEU A 117 15.38 1.91 6.13
N LEU A 118 14.77 1.23 7.10
CA LEU A 118 13.57 1.66 7.81
C LEU A 118 13.90 2.22 9.21
N GLY A 119 13.02 3.06 9.74
CA GLY A 119 13.14 3.73 11.04
C GLY A 119 13.65 5.18 10.92
N THR A 120 13.88 5.87 12.03
CA THR A 120 14.18 7.32 12.00
C THR A 120 15.64 7.67 12.26
N THR A 121 16.54 6.66 12.33
CA THR A 121 17.96 6.89 12.60
C THR A 121 18.55 7.90 11.61
N ALA A 122 19.27 8.90 12.13
CA ALA A 122 20.01 9.81 11.26
C ALA A 122 21.17 9.06 10.62
N THR A 123 21.16 9.07 9.30
CA THR A 123 22.24 8.56 8.48
C THR A 123 22.76 9.68 7.60
N GLU A 124 24.00 9.53 7.14
CA GLU A 124 24.58 10.43 6.17
C GLU A 124 23.74 10.39 4.88
N THR A 125 23.06 11.50 4.57
CA THR A 125 22.09 11.58 3.48
C THR A 125 22.70 11.37 2.11
N HIS A 126 24.01 11.57 1.95
CA HIS A 126 24.70 11.38 0.66
C HIS A 126 24.85 9.91 0.26
N ARG A 127 24.62 8.96 1.18
CA ARG A 127 24.66 7.51 0.89
C ARG A 127 23.38 6.98 0.24
N PHE A 128 22.34 7.81 0.19
CA PHE A 128 21.01 7.45 -0.31
C PHE A 128 20.58 8.49 -1.31
N SER A 129 20.33 8.09 -2.55
CA SER A 129 19.78 8.97 -3.57
C SER A 129 18.43 8.43 -4.03
N PRO A 130 17.40 9.29 -4.17
CA PRO A 130 16.16 8.87 -4.79
C PRO A 130 16.42 8.53 -6.26
N PHE A 131 15.86 7.43 -6.75
CA PHE A 131 15.86 7.06 -8.18
C PHE A 131 14.56 7.47 -8.88
N HIS A 132 13.54 7.88 -8.11
CA HIS A 132 12.22 8.27 -8.62
C HIS A 132 11.64 9.41 -7.79
N THR A 133 10.84 10.24 -8.43
CA THR A 133 10.29 11.48 -7.86
C THR A 133 9.39 11.26 -6.63
N ASN A 134 8.55 10.21 -6.68
CA ASN A 134 7.67 9.80 -5.58
C ASN A 134 8.35 9.04 -4.44
N GLN A 135 9.67 8.84 -4.50
CA GLN A 135 10.41 8.05 -3.51
C GLN A 135 10.53 8.76 -2.17
N PHE A 136 10.27 8.00 -1.10
CA PHE A 136 10.57 8.44 0.27
C PHE A 136 11.50 7.48 1.01
N LEU A 137 11.57 6.21 0.60
CA LEU A 137 12.35 5.16 1.24
C LEU A 137 13.84 5.27 0.96
N ARG A 138 14.66 5.08 1.98
CA ARG A 138 16.13 5.12 1.86
C ARG A 138 16.63 3.77 1.35
N ARG A 139 16.85 3.67 0.04
CA ARG A 139 17.44 2.49 -0.60
C ARG A 139 18.95 2.66 -0.76
N PHE A 140 19.70 1.59 -0.59
CA PHE A 140 21.15 1.59 -0.71
C PHE A 140 21.68 0.26 -1.22
N HIS A 141 22.91 0.30 -1.74
CA HIS A 141 23.67 -0.89 -2.10
C HIS A 141 24.43 -1.34 -0.85
N PRO A 142 24.11 -2.52 -0.27
CA PRO A 142 24.80 -3.00 0.91
C PRO A 142 26.26 -3.32 0.56
N SER A 143 27.18 -2.83 1.38
CA SER A 143 28.61 -3.13 1.32
C SER A 143 29.12 -3.31 2.74
N ASP A 144 30.20 -4.06 2.95
CA ASP A 144 30.75 -4.32 4.28
C ASP A 144 30.97 -3.04 5.08
N LYS A 145 31.45 -1.98 4.41
CA LYS A 145 31.63 -0.65 5.02
C LYS A 145 30.31 -0.05 5.51
N ILE A 146 29.27 -0.07 4.68
CA ILE A 146 27.96 0.49 5.04
C ILE A 146 27.30 -0.35 6.14
N ILE A 147 27.38 -1.68 6.04
CA ILE A 147 26.82 -2.60 7.03
C ILE A 147 27.51 -2.43 8.38
N ALA A 148 28.84 -2.34 8.41
CA ALA A 148 29.60 -2.09 9.64
C ALA A 148 29.23 -0.74 10.27
N ASP A 149 29.07 0.32 9.46
CA ASP A 149 28.62 1.62 9.94
C ASP A 149 27.21 1.58 10.54
N LEU A 150 26.26 0.87 9.89
CA LEU A 150 24.89 0.69 10.40
C LEU A 150 24.89 -0.10 11.71
N SER A 151 25.68 -1.18 11.79
CA SER A 151 25.82 -1.99 13.00
C SER A 151 26.38 -1.17 14.17
N ARG A 152 27.39 -0.33 13.93
CA ARG A 152 27.98 0.57 14.94
C ARG A 152 26.98 1.55 15.56
N ILE A 153 25.96 1.96 14.81
CA ILE A 153 24.89 2.85 15.30
C ILE A 153 23.65 2.07 15.77
N GLY A 154 23.76 0.76 15.97
CA GLY A 154 22.70 -0.10 16.52
C GLY A 154 21.60 -0.46 15.52
N VAL A 155 21.86 -0.34 14.21
CA VAL A 155 20.90 -0.74 13.17
C VAL A 155 21.30 -2.13 12.65
N SER A 156 20.44 -3.11 12.88
CA SER A 156 20.65 -4.49 12.44
C SER A 156 19.89 -4.83 11.16
N GLU A 157 20.29 -5.92 10.53
CA GLU A 157 19.49 -6.55 9.48
C GLU A 157 18.23 -7.16 10.10
N GLN A 158 17.09 -6.97 9.42
CA GLN A 158 15.87 -7.73 9.65
C GLN A 158 15.62 -8.55 8.39
N SER A 159 15.33 -9.85 8.55
CA SER A 159 14.95 -10.67 7.40
C SER A 159 13.67 -10.13 6.76
N PHE A 160 13.51 -10.34 5.46
CA PHE A 160 12.32 -9.91 4.75
C PHE A 160 11.06 -10.60 5.32
N GLU A 161 11.19 -11.88 5.65
CA GLU A 161 10.14 -12.73 6.19
C GLU A 161 9.69 -12.24 7.58
N ASP A 162 10.62 -11.87 8.46
CA ASP A 162 10.29 -11.31 9.79
C ASP A 162 9.62 -9.93 9.67
N TRP A 163 10.01 -9.12 8.68
CA TRP A 163 9.37 -7.82 8.43
C TRP A 163 7.96 -7.96 7.86
N LEU A 164 7.77 -8.92 6.95
CA LEU A 164 6.47 -9.22 6.36
C LEU A 164 5.51 -9.71 7.44
N GLY A 165 6.00 -10.57 8.34
CA GLY A 165 5.24 -11.12 9.43
C GLY A 165 4.23 -12.17 8.96
N LYS A 166 3.13 -12.33 9.71
CA LYS A 166 2.05 -13.24 9.32
C LYS A 166 1.24 -12.64 8.15
N PRO A 167 0.70 -13.47 7.23
CA PRO A 167 -0.15 -12.98 6.15
C PRO A 167 -1.31 -12.13 6.69
N GLU A 168 -1.49 -10.94 6.14
CA GLU A 168 -2.45 -9.96 6.67
C GLU A 168 -3.89 -10.45 6.64
N TRP A 169 -4.24 -11.34 5.70
CA TRP A 169 -5.58 -11.93 5.64
C TRP A 169 -5.96 -12.71 6.91
N LYS A 170 -4.98 -13.17 7.71
CA LYS A 170 -5.24 -13.84 8.98
C LYS A 170 -5.96 -12.94 9.99
N GLN A 171 -5.96 -11.63 9.81
CA GLN A 171 -6.75 -10.72 10.64
C GLN A 171 -8.26 -10.96 10.51
N PHE A 172 -8.72 -11.51 9.37
CA PHE A 172 -10.13 -11.77 9.07
C PHE A 172 -10.64 -13.10 9.63
N VAL A 173 -9.77 -13.87 10.29
CA VAL A 173 -10.08 -15.15 10.90
C VAL A 173 -10.06 -15.01 12.42
N ASN A 174 -10.96 -15.70 13.12
CA ASN A 174 -10.88 -15.77 14.57
C ASN A 174 -9.61 -16.55 14.98
N PRO A 175 -8.75 -16.05 15.89
CA PRO A 175 -7.55 -16.76 16.32
C PRO A 175 -7.76 -18.19 16.80
N SER A 176 -8.97 -18.57 17.23
CA SER A 176 -9.31 -19.94 17.62
C SER A 176 -9.57 -20.89 16.44
N GLN A 177 -9.75 -20.37 15.23
CA GLN A 177 -9.96 -21.16 14.02
C GLN A 177 -8.62 -21.50 13.37
N GLU A 178 -8.38 -22.78 13.07
CA GLU A 178 -7.13 -23.27 12.45
C GLU A 178 -7.10 -23.04 10.93
N ILE A 179 -7.42 -21.83 10.47
CA ILE A 179 -7.34 -21.51 9.04
C ILE A 179 -5.90 -21.15 8.70
N VAL A 180 -5.25 -22.02 7.94
CA VAL A 180 -3.83 -21.90 7.58
C VAL A 180 -3.57 -21.40 6.16
N SER A 181 -4.59 -21.40 5.29
CA SER A 181 -4.48 -20.99 3.87
C SER A 181 -5.52 -19.95 3.46
N LEU A 182 -5.26 -19.26 2.35
CA LEU A 182 -6.19 -18.31 1.74
C LEU A 182 -7.45 -19.00 1.19
N GLU A 183 -7.34 -20.23 0.70
CA GLU A 183 -8.51 -21.05 0.32
C GLU A 183 -9.40 -21.36 1.52
N GLY A 184 -8.80 -21.66 2.68
CA GLY A 184 -9.57 -21.88 3.91
C GLY A 184 -10.30 -20.62 4.38
N LEU A 185 -9.75 -19.42 4.14
CA LEU A 185 -10.48 -18.17 4.34
C LEU A 185 -11.70 -18.09 3.43
N LEU A 186 -11.56 -18.43 2.16
CA LEU A 186 -12.68 -18.45 1.22
C LEU A 186 -13.75 -19.45 1.65
N ASP A 187 -13.37 -20.67 2.06
CA ASP A 187 -14.30 -21.68 2.56
C ASP A 187 -15.08 -21.20 3.78
N LEU A 188 -14.42 -20.50 4.71
CA LEU A 188 -15.09 -19.87 5.85
C LEU A 188 -16.20 -18.92 5.39
N TYR A 189 -15.93 -18.05 4.43
CA TYR A 189 -16.91 -17.07 3.94
C TYR A 189 -17.98 -17.69 3.03
N ILE A 190 -17.66 -18.74 2.29
CA ILE A 190 -18.63 -19.54 1.53
C ILE A 190 -19.61 -20.23 2.49
N ASN A 191 -19.12 -20.83 3.58
CA ASN A 191 -19.97 -21.44 4.61
C ASN A 191 -20.87 -20.40 5.29
N ARG A 192 -20.32 -19.21 5.61
CA ARG A 192 -21.13 -18.10 6.14
C ARG A 192 -22.18 -17.62 5.14
N LEU A 193 -21.86 -17.56 3.85
CA LEU A 193 -22.82 -17.23 2.81
C LEU A 193 -23.97 -18.26 2.74
N ASP A 194 -23.70 -19.53 3.03
CA ASP A 194 -24.74 -20.56 3.07
C ASP A 194 -25.68 -20.45 4.27
N THR A 195 -25.13 -20.11 5.44
CA THR A 195 -25.88 -20.06 6.69
C THR A 195 -26.51 -18.71 6.98
N GLU A 196 -25.83 -17.62 6.62
CA GLU A 196 -26.19 -16.22 6.94
C GLU A 196 -26.59 -15.42 5.69
N GLY A 197 -26.35 -15.94 4.48
CA GLY A 197 -26.60 -15.21 3.25
C GLY A 197 -28.06 -14.85 3.04
N SER A 198 -28.30 -13.61 2.64
CA SER A 198 -29.62 -13.11 2.32
C SER A 198 -29.99 -13.44 0.86
N PRO A 199 -31.26 -13.75 0.56
CA PRO A 199 -31.71 -13.90 -0.82
C PRO A 199 -31.45 -12.64 -1.64
N LEU A 200 -31.03 -12.84 -2.89
CA LEU A 200 -30.75 -11.78 -3.83
C LEU A 200 -31.56 -11.98 -5.12
N SER A 201 -32.16 -10.90 -5.64
CA SER A 201 -32.77 -10.94 -6.97
C SER A 201 -31.71 -10.70 -8.04
N LEU A 202 -31.66 -11.57 -9.05
CA LEU A 202 -30.71 -11.46 -10.18
C LEU A 202 -30.90 -10.17 -11.00
N ASN A 203 -32.10 -9.58 -10.96
CA ASN A 203 -32.43 -8.33 -11.65
C ASN A 203 -32.09 -7.08 -10.85
N THR A 204 -31.39 -7.21 -9.72
CA THR A 204 -31.02 -6.06 -8.87
C THR A 204 -29.95 -5.23 -9.57
N THR A 205 -30.31 -4.07 -10.09
CA THR A 205 -29.41 -3.15 -10.81
C THR A 205 -28.38 -2.46 -9.91
N ASN A 206 -28.60 -2.49 -8.60
CA ASN A 206 -27.74 -1.83 -7.61
C ASN A 206 -26.59 -2.74 -7.13
N ILE A 207 -26.43 -3.92 -7.74
CA ILE A 207 -25.42 -4.90 -7.38
C ILE A 207 -24.63 -5.28 -8.61
N LEU A 208 -23.30 -5.25 -8.46
CA LEU A 208 -22.37 -5.64 -9.49
C LEU A 208 -21.43 -6.70 -8.92
N ALA A 209 -21.08 -7.66 -9.76
CA ALA A 209 -20.16 -8.74 -9.45
C ALA A 209 -18.95 -8.66 -10.38
N VAL A 210 -17.81 -9.17 -9.90
CA VAL A 210 -16.58 -9.23 -10.68
C VAL A 210 -16.63 -10.47 -11.55
N ASP A 211 -16.70 -10.27 -12.85
CA ASP A 211 -16.48 -11.30 -13.85
C ASP A 211 -15.02 -11.80 -13.78
N HIS A 212 -14.86 -13.12 -13.73
CA HIS A 212 -13.61 -13.76 -13.42
C HIS A 212 -12.71 -13.89 -14.67
N ARG A 213 -12.19 -12.73 -15.11
CA ARG A 213 -11.21 -12.60 -16.20
C ARG A 213 -9.89 -11.99 -15.70
N PRO A 214 -9.04 -12.76 -14.99
CA PRO A 214 -7.73 -12.30 -14.54
C PRO A 214 -6.86 -11.78 -15.69
N GLY A 215 -6.18 -10.65 -15.47
CA GLY A 215 -5.37 -9.99 -16.51
C GLY A 215 -6.10 -8.83 -17.18
N ASP A 216 -7.42 -8.90 -17.33
CA ASP A 216 -8.22 -7.79 -17.83
C ASP A 216 -8.21 -6.63 -16.81
N PHE A 217 -8.33 -5.41 -17.32
CA PHE A 217 -8.43 -4.24 -16.47
C PHE A 217 -9.64 -4.36 -15.53
N PHE A 218 -9.41 -4.29 -14.22
CA PHE A 218 -10.49 -4.41 -13.24
C PHE A 218 -11.47 -3.23 -13.23
N GLY A 219 -11.07 -2.06 -13.74
CA GLY A 219 -11.83 -0.83 -13.63
C GLY A 219 -11.36 0.02 -12.45
N SER A 220 -12.28 0.73 -11.79
CA SER A 220 -11.91 1.57 -10.66
C SER A 220 -11.67 0.77 -9.37
N LYS A 221 -10.69 1.20 -8.56
CA LYS A 221 -10.31 0.54 -7.29
C LYS A 221 -11.47 0.42 -6.29
N LEU A 222 -12.33 1.43 -6.25
CA LEU A 222 -13.36 1.60 -5.21
C LEU A 222 -14.79 1.55 -5.75
N LYS A 223 -15.02 2.15 -6.93
CA LYS A 223 -16.34 2.19 -7.58
C LYS A 223 -16.44 1.08 -8.64
N PRO A 224 -17.41 0.15 -8.50
CA PRO A 224 -17.78 -0.82 -9.52
C PRO A 224 -18.33 -0.12 -10.77
N LYS A 225 -17.45 0.24 -11.72
CA LYS A 225 -17.85 0.83 -13.00
C LYS A 225 -16.91 0.34 -14.11
N ASN A 226 -17.52 -0.11 -15.21
CA ASN A 226 -16.87 -0.59 -16.44
C ASN A 226 -15.93 -1.80 -16.21
N SER A 227 -15.47 -2.39 -17.31
CA SER A 227 -14.44 -3.45 -17.33
C SER A 227 -14.93 -4.82 -16.80
N ARG A 228 -14.40 -5.33 -15.67
CA ARG A 228 -14.77 -6.65 -15.11
C ARG A 228 -16.04 -6.61 -14.26
N TRP A 229 -16.58 -5.44 -13.94
CA TRP A 229 -17.81 -5.32 -13.17
C TRP A 229 -19.03 -5.52 -14.07
N VAL A 230 -19.84 -6.53 -13.78
CA VAL A 230 -21.02 -6.93 -14.55
C VAL A 230 -22.24 -7.13 -13.64
N SER A 231 -23.43 -7.10 -14.23
CA SER A 231 -24.67 -7.41 -13.52
C SER A 231 -24.76 -8.92 -13.24
N CYS A 232 -25.36 -9.31 -12.10
CA CYS A 232 -25.45 -10.71 -11.71
C CYS A 232 -26.20 -11.59 -12.72
N ASN A 233 -27.12 -11.02 -13.51
CA ASN A 233 -27.84 -11.75 -14.56
C ASN A 233 -26.99 -12.06 -15.83
N GLN A 234 -25.75 -11.55 -15.91
CA GLN A 234 -24.81 -11.83 -17.00
C GLN A 234 -23.79 -12.92 -16.62
N LEU A 235 -23.88 -13.44 -15.39
CA LEU A 235 -22.93 -14.41 -14.85
C LEU A 235 -23.54 -15.80 -14.81
N ASP A 236 -22.70 -16.80 -15.03
CA ASP A 236 -23.04 -18.21 -14.84
C ASP A 236 -23.10 -18.57 -13.36
N GLU A 237 -23.54 -19.79 -13.05
CA GLU A 237 -23.52 -20.32 -11.69
C GLU A 237 -22.11 -20.28 -11.09
N GLY A 238 -22.02 -19.88 -9.82
CA GLY A 238 -20.73 -19.80 -9.13
C GLY A 238 -20.71 -18.88 -7.92
N ILE A 239 -19.50 -18.70 -7.39
CA ILE A 239 -19.21 -17.77 -6.30
C ILE A 239 -18.48 -16.57 -6.86
N TYR A 240 -18.97 -15.39 -6.53
CA TYR A 240 -18.44 -14.13 -7.03
C TYR A 240 -18.18 -13.16 -5.89
N VAL A 241 -17.13 -12.38 -6.03
CA VAL A 241 -16.94 -11.17 -5.25
C VAL A 241 -17.73 -10.05 -5.93
N GLY A 242 -18.49 -9.30 -5.15
CA GLY A 242 -19.33 -8.22 -5.66
C GLY A 242 -19.33 -6.99 -4.77
N ALA A 243 -20.20 -6.06 -5.12
CA ALA A 243 -20.49 -4.89 -4.32
C ALA A 243 -21.91 -4.39 -4.59
N GLN A 244 -22.54 -3.89 -3.53
CA GLN A 244 -23.87 -3.28 -3.57
C GLN A 244 -23.78 -1.79 -3.30
N LEU A 245 -24.59 -1.01 -4.01
CA LEU A 245 -24.76 0.41 -3.74
C LEU A 245 -25.44 0.62 -2.39
N GLY A 246 -24.77 1.34 -1.50
CA GLY A 246 -25.26 1.72 -0.17
C GLY A 246 -26.02 3.04 -0.20
N GLN A 247 -25.74 3.89 0.80
CA GLN A 247 -26.52 5.12 1.07
C GLN A 247 -26.41 6.20 -0.03
N ASN A 248 -25.37 6.17 -0.85
CA ASN A 248 -25.15 7.14 -1.93
C ASN A 248 -24.26 6.54 -3.02
N GLU A 249 -24.15 7.23 -4.16
CA GLU A 249 -23.39 6.80 -5.36
C GLU A 249 -21.91 6.47 -5.13
N ASN A 250 -21.34 6.95 -4.02
CA ASN A 250 -19.94 6.74 -3.64
C ASN A 250 -19.75 5.66 -2.59
N HIS A 251 -20.83 5.21 -1.94
CA HIS A 251 -20.78 4.21 -0.88
C HIS A 251 -21.12 2.84 -1.46
N TRP A 252 -20.11 2.01 -1.68
CA TRP A 252 -20.26 0.64 -2.18
C TRP A 252 -19.85 -0.35 -1.09
N ILE A 253 -20.75 -1.27 -0.78
CA ILE A 253 -20.61 -2.28 0.27
C ILE A 253 -20.12 -3.57 -0.39
N PRO A 254 -18.92 -4.08 -0.05
CA PRO A 254 -18.42 -5.32 -0.64
C PRO A 254 -19.25 -6.54 -0.23
N LEU A 255 -19.47 -7.46 -1.17
CA LEU A 255 -20.29 -8.66 -0.99
C LEU A 255 -19.55 -9.92 -1.44
N LEU A 256 -19.94 -11.07 -0.87
CA LEU A 256 -19.79 -12.38 -1.51
C LEU A 256 -21.15 -12.82 -2.04
N ILE A 257 -21.20 -13.30 -3.28
CA ILE A 257 -22.42 -13.65 -4.00
C ILE A 257 -22.33 -15.11 -4.42
N ARG A 258 -23.43 -15.85 -4.31
CA ARG A 258 -23.61 -17.18 -4.90
C ARG A 258 -24.78 -17.13 -5.86
N ILE A 259 -24.54 -17.57 -7.08
CA ILE A 259 -25.56 -17.81 -8.11
C ILE A 259 -25.65 -19.33 -8.26
N GLN A 260 -26.84 -19.88 -8.07
CA GLN A 260 -27.10 -21.31 -8.21
C GLN A 260 -28.52 -21.51 -8.74
N ASN A 261 -28.64 -22.01 -9.97
CA ASN A 261 -29.87 -22.01 -10.75
C ASN A 261 -30.51 -20.61 -10.78
N ASP A 262 -31.83 -20.53 -10.56
CA ASP A 262 -32.58 -19.27 -10.45
C ASP A 262 -32.48 -18.60 -9.05
N ALA A 263 -31.70 -19.17 -8.13
CA ALA A 263 -31.52 -18.62 -6.79
C ALA A 263 -30.19 -17.90 -6.68
N CYS A 264 -30.23 -16.66 -6.19
CA CYS A 264 -29.04 -15.91 -5.84
C CYS A 264 -29.06 -15.59 -4.33
N ARG A 265 -27.89 -15.62 -3.71
CA ARG A 265 -27.69 -15.20 -2.32
C ARG A 265 -26.49 -14.28 -2.23
N SER A 266 -26.51 -13.38 -1.26
CA SER A 266 -25.38 -12.49 -0.97
C SER A 266 -25.12 -12.40 0.52
N LEU A 267 -23.84 -12.23 0.85
CA LEU A 267 -23.34 -11.97 2.19
C LEU A 267 -22.57 -10.66 2.16
N GLU A 268 -22.97 -9.69 2.98
CA GLU A 268 -22.20 -8.47 3.16
C GLU A 268 -20.86 -8.77 3.86
N LEU A 269 -19.76 -8.30 3.27
CA LEU A 269 -18.44 -8.45 3.84
C LEU A 269 -18.24 -7.35 4.89
N HIS A 270 -18.65 -7.66 6.11
CA HIS A 270 -18.57 -6.75 7.24
C HIS A 270 -17.59 -7.25 8.30
N PHE A 271 -16.53 -6.48 8.53
CA PHE A 271 -15.48 -6.76 9.49
C PHE A 271 -15.28 -5.57 10.43
N ARG A 272 -15.70 -5.74 11.69
CA ARG A 272 -15.47 -4.78 12.80
C ARG A 272 -15.91 -3.33 12.53
N ASN A 273 -16.90 -3.10 11.67
CA ASN A 273 -17.31 -1.76 11.22
C ASN A 273 -16.19 -0.93 10.58
N ASP A 274 -15.18 -1.58 9.98
CA ASP A 274 -14.09 -0.90 9.28
C ASP A 274 -14.23 -1.06 7.76
N ALA A 275 -14.61 0.03 7.10
CA ALA A 275 -14.79 0.05 5.64
C ALA A 275 -13.51 -0.30 4.87
N THR A 276 -12.32 0.04 5.42
CA THR A 276 -11.03 -0.31 4.79
C THR A 276 -10.80 -1.81 4.89
N ALA A 277 -11.05 -2.39 6.06
CA ALA A 277 -10.93 -3.83 6.29
C ALA A 277 -11.92 -4.64 5.43
N ASN A 278 -13.14 -4.12 5.21
CA ASN A 278 -14.12 -4.75 4.32
C ASN A 278 -13.62 -4.82 2.87
N ILE A 279 -13.03 -3.73 2.38
CA ILE A 279 -12.45 -3.66 1.03
C ILE A 279 -11.21 -4.56 0.93
N ASP A 280 -10.37 -4.61 1.97
CA ASP A 280 -9.20 -5.48 1.98
C ASP A 280 -9.58 -6.96 1.98
N LEU A 281 -10.57 -7.35 2.80
CA LEU A 281 -11.16 -8.70 2.79
C LEU A 281 -11.70 -9.07 1.40
N ARG A 282 -12.43 -8.16 0.74
CA ARG A 282 -12.90 -8.34 -0.64
C ARG A 282 -11.75 -8.65 -1.59
N ASN A 283 -10.65 -7.90 -1.51
CA ASN A 283 -9.49 -8.10 -2.38
C ASN A 283 -8.80 -9.45 -2.11
N TRP A 284 -8.73 -9.89 -0.85
CA TRP A 284 -8.23 -11.22 -0.51
C TRP A 284 -9.12 -12.34 -1.03
N LEU A 285 -10.44 -12.22 -0.90
CA LEU A 285 -11.40 -13.20 -1.43
C LEU A 285 -11.35 -13.27 -2.97
N LEU A 286 -11.09 -12.15 -3.65
CA LEU A 286 -10.87 -12.14 -5.10
C LEU A 286 -9.66 -13.00 -5.50
N ILE A 287 -8.52 -12.83 -4.80
CA ILE A 287 -7.33 -13.66 -5.02
C ILE A 287 -7.63 -15.13 -4.69
N ALA A 288 -8.31 -15.40 -3.57
CA ALA A 288 -8.68 -16.74 -3.14
C ALA A 288 -9.52 -17.49 -4.19
N LEU A 289 -10.51 -16.79 -4.77
CA LEU A 289 -11.33 -17.32 -5.87
C LEU A 289 -10.48 -17.66 -7.09
N GLY A 290 -9.52 -16.78 -7.44
CA GLY A 290 -8.60 -17.05 -8.54
C GLY A 290 -7.74 -18.29 -8.33
N VAL A 291 -7.26 -18.52 -7.10
CA VAL A 291 -6.53 -19.74 -6.75
C VAL A 291 -7.44 -20.97 -6.90
N ARG A 292 -8.64 -20.94 -6.29
CA ARG A 292 -9.60 -22.04 -6.33
C ARG A 292 -10.00 -22.43 -7.75
N ASN A 293 -10.18 -21.44 -8.61
CA ASN A 293 -10.59 -21.63 -10.00
C ASN A 293 -9.41 -21.88 -10.95
N GLN A 294 -8.18 -22.02 -10.43
CA GLN A 294 -6.94 -22.16 -11.21
C GLN A 294 -6.68 -21.00 -12.20
N GLN A 295 -7.28 -19.85 -11.94
CA GLN A 295 -7.17 -18.61 -12.71
C GLN A 295 -6.69 -17.51 -11.78
N LYS A 296 -5.40 -17.56 -11.41
CA LYS A 296 -4.79 -16.60 -10.48
C LYS A 296 -4.86 -15.17 -11.04
N GLU A 297 -5.12 -14.22 -10.15
CA GLU A 297 -5.01 -12.79 -10.47
C GLU A 297 -3.61 -12.44 -10.96
N VAL A 298 -3.52 -11.44 -11.86
CA VAL A 298 -2.29 -11.18 -12.65
C VAL A 298 -1.67 -9.83 -12.30
N ILE A 299 -0.36 -9.83 -12.13
CA ILE A 299 0.47 -8.63 -12.12
C ILE A 299 1.38 -8.68 -13.35
N ILE A 300 1.38 -7.62 -14.15
CA ILE A 300 2.16 -7.53 -15.39
C ILE A 300 3.43 -6.72 -15.12
N LEU A 301 4.58 -7.24 -15.52
CA LEU A 301 5.86 -6.55 -15.50
C LEU A 301 6.21 -6.04 -16.89
N ASP A 302 6.44 -4.74 -16.99
CA ASP A 302 6.99 -4.09 -18.17
C ASP A 302 8.49 -3.87 -17.96
N HIS A 303 9.28 -4.83 -18.48
CA HIS A 303 10.73 -4.83 -18.37
C HIS A 303 11.38 -3.62 -19.06
N GLU A 304 10.83 -3.16 -20.18
CA GLU A 304 11.38 -2.04 -20.94
C GLU A 304 11.15 -0.72 -20.21
N ALA A 305 9.94 -0.52 -19.65
CA ALA A 305 9.60 0.68 -18.92
C ALA A 305 9.95 0.64 -17.43
N SER A 306 10.51 -0.48 -16.93
CA SER A 306 10.75 -0.72 -15.49
C SER A 306 9.51 -0.47 -14.63
N LYS A 307 8.36 -0.95 -15.11
CA LYS A 307 7.05 -0.75 -14.47
C LYS A 307 6.41 -2.06 -14.09
N LEU A 308 5.58 -1.98 -13.08
CA LEU A 308 4.66 -3.03 -12.67
C LEU A 308 3.23 -2.50 -12.80
N GLN A 309 2.35 -3.31 -13.35
CA GLN A 309 0.93 -3.02 -13.48
C GLN A 309 0.08 -4.10 -12.78
N CYS A 310 -0.65 -3.70 -11.75
CA CYS A 310 -1.68 -4.51 -11.11
C CYS A 310 -2.95 -4.52 -11.97
N THR A 311 -3.44 -5.70 -12.33
CA THR A 311 -4.68 -5.79 -13.13
C THR A 311 -5.94 -5.74 -12.26
N PHE A 312 -5.79 -5.80 -10.94
CA PHE A 312 -6.83 -5.87 -9.92
C PHE A 312 -6.45 -5.05 -8.66
N PRO A 313 -7.40 -4.70 -7.78
CA PRO A 313 -7.11 -4.01 -6.53
C PRO A 313 -6.38 -4.94 -5.57
N ILE A 314 -5.09 -4.66 -5.34
CA ILE A 314 -4.26 -5.43 -4.42
C ILE A 314 -4.68 -5.21 -2.95
N PRO A 315 -4.61 -6.26 -2.10
CA PRO A 315 -4.69 -6.12 -0.66
C PRO A 315 -3.54 -5.29 -0.05
N LEU A 316 -3.75 -4.76 1.15
CA LEU A 316 -2.81 -3.91 1.88
C LEU A 316 -1.45 -4.59 2.10
N GLY A 317 -1.42 -5.87 2.44
CA GLY A 317 -0.16 -6.60 2.65
C GLY A 317 0.69 -6.71 1.38
N ILE A 318 0.05 -6.82 0.22
CA ILE A 318 0.73 -6.79 -1.08
C ILE A 318 1.19 -5.37 -1.40
N GLN A 319 0.35 -4.39 -1.15
CA GLN A 319 0.66 -2.97 -1.33
C GLN A 319 1.89 -2.54 -0.52
N LYS A 320 2.01 -3.03 0.73
CA LYS A 320 3.18 -2.85 1.60
C LYS A 320 4.46 -3.38 0.97
N ILE A 321 4.44 -4.57 0.36
CA ILE A 321 5.59 -5.13 -0.37
C ILE A 321 5.93 -4.25 -1.57
N LEU A 322 4.93 -3.82 -2.35
CA LEU A 322 5.14 -2.98 -3.52
C LEU A 322 5.77 -1.63 -3.16
N TYR A 323 5.36 -1.01 -2.05
CA TYR A 323 6.03 0.21 -1.57
C TYR A 323 7.47 -0.02 -1.17
N LEU A 324 7.84 -1.20 -0.69
CA LEU A 324 9.23 -1.50 -0.34
C LEU A 324 10.11 -1.55 -1.60
N ILE A 325 9.62 -2.17 -2.68
CA ILE A 325 10.41 -2.44 -3.90
C ILE A 325 10.28 -1.39 -5.01
N GLY A 326 9.26 -0.53 -4.94
CA GLY A 326 8.98 0.46 -5.97
C GLY A 326 8.23 1.67 -5.44
N GLU A 327 7.80 2.52 -6.38
CA GLU A 327 7.10 3.76 -6.09
C GLU A 327 5.78 3.82 -6.86
N PRO A 328 4.67 4.19 -6.20
CA PRO A 328 3.40 4.36 -6.88
C PRO A 328 3.49 5.51 -7.89
N THR A 329 2.81 5.33 -9.01
CA THR A 329 2.55 6.41 -9.98
C THR A 329 1.24 7.12 -9.63
N GLU A 330 0.80 8.06 -10.47
CA GLU A 330 -0.52 8.67 -10.36
C GLU A 330 -1.65 7.68 -10.63
N LYS A 331 -1.39 6.63 -11.42
CA LYS A 331 -2.34 5.56 -11.69
C LYS A 331 -2.23 4.52 -10.58
N TRP A 332 -3.34 4.26 -9.88
CA TRP A 332 -3.37 3.34 -8.73
C TRP A 332 -2.84 1.93 -9.04
N GLN A 333 -2.96 1.50 -10.30
CA GLN A 333 -2.50 0.20 -10.77
C GLN A 333 -1.00 0.13 -11.08
N GLN A 334 -0.29 1.25 -11.14
CA GLN A 334 1.07 1.30 -11.69
C GLN A 334 2.10 1.71 -10.66
N TYR A 335 3.21 0.96 -10.66
CA TYR A 335 4.39 1.20 -9.84
C TYR A 335 5.63 1.27 -10.72
N VAL A 336 6.53 2.21 -10.45
CA VAL A 336 7.90 2.21 -11.00
C VAL A 336 8.77 1.40 -10.05
N VAL A 337 9.54 0.47 -10.60
CA VAL A 337 10.39 -0.42 -9.81
C VAL A 337 11.84 -0.29 -10.25
N VAL A 338 12.78 -0.50 -9.31
CA VAL A 338 14.22 -0.41 -9.60
C VAL A 338 14.64 -1.51 -10.57
N ASN A 339 14.06 -2.70 -10.41
CA ASN A 339 14.40 -3.86 -11.21
C ASN A 339 13.21 -4.81 -11.26
N THR A 340 12.63 -4.97 -12.46
CA THR A 340 11.46 -5.83 -12.69
C THR A 340 11.72 -7.31 -12.44
N VAL A 341 12.94 -7.82 -12.70
CA VAL A 341 13.28 -9.23 -12.45
C VAL A 341 13.31 -9.51 -10.95
N LEU A 342 13.92 -8.60 -10.18
CA LEU A 342 13.90 -8.63 -8.70
C LEU A 342 12.46 -8.58 -8.19
N THR A 343 11.68 -7.62 -8.69
CA THR A 343 10.29 -7.44 -8.31
C THR A 343 9.48 -8.71 -8.56
N GLY A 344 9.63 -9.32 -9.73
CA GLY A 344 8.90 -10.53 -10.08
C GLY A 344 9.28 -11.71 -9.18
N SER A 345 10.59 -11.95 -8.99
CA SER A 345 11.08 -13.02 -8.12
C SER A 345 10.58 -12.86 -6.67
N LEU A 346 10.63 -11.64 -6.13
CA LEU A 346 10.15 -11.37 -4.77
C LEU A 346 8.64 -11.58 -4.65
N LEU A 347 7.85 -11.04 -5.58
CA LEU A 347 6.39 -11.17 -5.56
C LEU A 347 5.94 -12.62 -5.71
N SER A 348 6.51 -13.37 -6.66
CA SER A 348 6.20 -14.79 -6.85
C SER A 348 6.54 -15.64 -5.63
N ARG A 349 7.61 -15.29 -4.90
CA ARG A 349 7.99 -15.97 -3.66
C ARG A 349 7.06 -15.65 -2.50
N CYS A 350 6.68 -14.38 -2.36
CA CYS A 350 5.94 -13.92 -1.18
C CYS A 350 4.43 -14.07 -1.31
N ILE A 351 3.91 -14.09 -2.54
CA ILE A 351 2.48 -14.20 -2.83
C ILE A 351 2.29 -15.20 -3.99
N PRO A 352 2.50 -16.51 -3.75
CA PRO A 352 2.38 -17.53 -4.78
C PRO A 352 0.95 -17.66 -5.34
N GLU A 353 -0.05 -17.08 -4.67
CA GLU A 353 -1.45 -17.03 -5.10
C GLU A 353 -1.70 -16.11 -6.29
N ILE A 354 -0.73 -15.27 -6.66
CA ILE A 354 -0.79 -14.36 -7.82
C ILE A 354 0.15 -14.85 -8.91
N ARG A 355 -0.28 -14.69 -10.17
CA ARG A 355 0.60 -14.87 -11.32
C ARG A 355 1.30 -13.55 -11.64
N VAL A 356 2.63 -13.58 -11.60
CA VAL A 356 3.45 -12.48 -12.13
C VAL A 356 3.84 -12.84 -13.56
N GLN A 357 3.52 -11.96 -14.50
CA GLN A 357 3.75 -12.14 -15.94
C GLN A 357 4.79 -11.14 -16.45
#